data_AF-D6NA57-F1
#
_entry.id   AF-D6NA57-F1
#
_cell.length_a   1.000
_cell.length_b   1.000
_cell.length_c   1.000
_cell.angle_alpha   90.00
_cell.angle_beta   90.00
_cell.angle_gamma   90.00
#
_symmetry.space_group_name_H-M   'P 1'
#
loop_
_entity.id
_entity.type
_entity.pdbx_description
1 polymer ?
#
loop_
_entity_poly.entity_id
_entity_poly.type
_entity_poly.pdbx_seq_one_letter_code
_entity_poly.pdbx_strand_id
1 'polypeptide(L)' 'LHQTGSNNPLGTNSNIDKIPFHPFYSLKDLFGFIMMISILTLLTLINPYILGDVENFTPANPMITPVH' A
#
# COMPACT_ATOMS: atom_id res chain seq x y z
N LEU A 1 -20.29 0.02 0.61
CA LEU A 1 -19.67 -0.78 1.69
C LEU A 1 -20.44 -0.67 3.01
N HIS A 2 -20.67 0.53 3.58
CA HIS A 2 -21.29 0.62 4.91
C HIS A 2 -22.75 0.16 4.97
N GLN A 3 -23.52 0.28 3.88
CA GLN A 3 -24.90 -0.21 3.81
C GLN A 3 -25.00 -1.75 3.81
N THR A 4 -24.01 -2.44 3.20
CA THR A 4 -24.01 -3.89 3.00
C THR A 4 -23.05 -4.65 3.92
N GLY A 5 -22.10 -3.94 4.52
CA GLY A 5 -20.92 -4.52 5.18
C GLY A 5 -19.85 -5.00 4.20
N SER A 6 -18.71 -5.42 4.75
CA SER A 6 -17.63 -6.07 4.02
C SER A 6 -17.93 -7.53 3.77
N ASN A 7 -17.43 -8.05 2.65
CA ASN A 7 -17.44 -9.48 2.39
C ASN A 7 -16.34 -10.20 3.19
N ASN A 8 -16.39 -11.52 3.25
CA ASN A 8 -15.40 -12.36 3.92
C ASN A 8 -14.76 -13.35 2.92
N PRO A 9 -13.61 -13.96 3.26
CA PRO A 9 -12.87 -14.84 2.34
C PRO A 9 -13.65 -16.06 1.82
N LEU A 10 -14.64 -16.54 2.58
CA LEU A 10 -15.49 -17.67 2.17
C LEU A 10 -16.63 -17.24 1.24
N GLY A 11 -16.88 -15.92 1.09
CA GLY A 11 -17.93 -15.38 0.24
C GLY A 11 -19.37 -15.69 0.71
N THR A 12 -19.53 -16.23 1.91
CA THR A 12 -20.84 -16.57 2.51
C THR A 12 -21.37 -15.43 3.38
N ASN A 13 -22.61 -15.53 3.87
CA ASN A 13 -23.19 -14.46 4.69
C ASN A 13 -22.48 -14.36 6.06
N SER A 14 -21.86 -13.21 6.34
CA SER A 14 -21.11 -12.93 7.59
C SER A 14 -21.98 -12.51 8.77
N ASN A 15 -23.30 -12.32 8.62
CA ASN A 15 -24.17 -11.85 9.71
C ASN A 15 -24.23 -12.79 10.93
N ILE A 16 -23.88 -14.07 10.76
CA ILE A 16 -23.91 -15.08 11.82
C ILE A 16 -22.82 -14.83 12.86
N ASP A 17 -21.70 -14.21 12.47
CA ASP A 17 -20.53 -14.00 13.32
C ASP A 17 -19.88 -12.63 13.04
N LYS A 18 -20.58 -11.56 13.43
CA LYS A 18 -20.06 -10.19 13.35
C LYS A 18 -19.41 -9.78 14.67
N ILE A 19 -18.16 -9.33 14.57
CA ILE A 19 -17.45 -8.66 15.65
C ILE A 19 -17.43 -7.13 15.42
N PRO A 20 -17.39 -6.32 16.49
CA PRO A 20 -17.28 -4.87 16.35
C PRO A 20 -15.94 -4.47 15.71
N PHE A 21 -15.91 -3.30 15.06
CA PHE A 21 -14.69 -2.80 14.43
C PHE A 21 -13.58 -2.51 15.44
N HIS A 22 -13.92 -1.80 16.53
CA HIS A 22 -13.02 -1.56 17.64
C HIS A 22 -13.26 -2.60 18.74
N PRO A 23 -12.21 -3.21 19.31
CA PRO A 23 -10.78 -2.94 19.10
C PRO A 23 -10.12 -3.73 17.97
N PHE A 24 -10.80 -4.75 17.43
CA PHE A 24 -10.19 -5.80 16.60
C PHE A 24 -9.54 -5.29 15.31
N TYR A 25 -10.34 -4.68 14.43
CA TYR A 25 -9.84 -4.18 13.15
C TYR A 25 -9.03 -2.90 13.33
N SER A 26 -9.34 -2.07 14.33
CA SER A 26 -8.52 -0.89 14.64
C SER A 26 -7.07 -1.24 14.96
N LEU A 27 -6.84 -2.27 15.80
CA LEU A 27 -5.48 -2.71 16.14
C LEU A 27 -4.80 -3.42 14.97
N LYS A 28 -5.54 -4.23 14.21
CA LYS A 28 -5.04 -4.88 12.99
C LYS A 28 -4.56 -3.85 11.96
N ASP A 29 -5.36 -2.82 11.74
CA ASP A 29 -5.05 -1.75 10.78
C ASP A 29 -3.86 -0.91 11.25
N LEU A 30 -3.77 -0.61 12.56
CA LEU A 30 -2.61 0.07 13.13
C LEU A 30 -1.31 -0.72 12.93
N PHE A 31 -1.35 -2.04 13.15
CA PHE A 31 -0.19 -2.89 12.89
C PHE A 31 0.20 -2.86 11.40
N GLY A 32 -0.78 -2.99 10.50
CA GLY A 32 -0.56 -2.89 9.05
C GLY A 32 0.05 -1.55 8.65
N PHE A 33 -0.43 -0.45 9.25
CA PHE A 33 0.10 0.89 9.02
C PHE A 33 1.55 1.05 9.47
N ILE A 34 1.91 0.51 10.64
CA ILE A 34 3.30 0.50 11.13
C ILE A 34 4.20 -0.27 10.16
N MET A 35 3.76 -1.43 9.67
CA MET A 35 4.51 -2.22 8.68
C MET A 35 4.67 -1.49 7.34
N MET A 36 3.63 -0.82 6.86
CA MET A 36 3.71 -0.03 5.63
C MET A 36 4.72 1.12 5.77
N ILE A 37 4.66 1.87 6.88
CA ILE A 37 5.59 2.98 7.12
C ILE A 37 7.02 2.46 7.27
N SER A 38 7.25 1.36 8.00
CA SER A 38 8.60 0.82 8.19
C SER A 38 9.24 0.40 6.87
N ILE A 39 8.48 -0.23 5.97
CA ILE A 39 8.98 -0.59 4.64
C ILE A 39 9.28 0.67 3.81
N LEU A 40 8.39 1.66 3.85
CA LEU A 40 8.59 2.92 3.13
C LEU A 40 9.83 3.67 3.64
N THR A 41 10.04 3.74 4.96
CA THR A 41 11.22 4.42 5.53
C THR A 41 12.50 3.66 5.22
N LEU A 42 12.49 2.32 5.23
CA LEU A 42 13.64 1.53 4.80
C LEU A 42 13.99 1.80 3.34
N LEU A 43 12.98 1.87 2.46
CA LEU A 43 13.18 2.17 1.04
C LEU A 43 13.81 3.56 0.86
N THR A 44 13.26 4.59 1.51
CA THR A 44 13.73 5.97 1.33
C THR A 44 15.09 6.24 1.95
N LEU A 45 15.43 5.59 3.07
CA LEU A 45 16.68 5.83 3.78
C LEU A 45 17.85 4.97 3.27
N ILE A 46 17.59 3.75 2.80
CA ILE A 46 18.66 2.83 2.37
C ILE A 46 18.94 2.96 0.88
N ASN A 47 17.90 2.95 0.03
CA ASN A 47 18.08 3.01 -1.42
C ASN A 47 16.90 3.73 -2.10
N PRO A 48 16.84 5.08 -2.05
CA PRO A 48 15.68 5.84 -2.50
C PRO A 48 15.39 5.72 -4.00
N TYR A 49 16.37 5.29 -4.80
CA TYR A 49 16.26 5.22 -6.26
C TYR A 49 16.09 3.80 -6.79
N ILE A 50 15.95 2.79 -5.91
CA ILE A 50 15.82 1.39 -6.34
C ILE A 50 14.60 1.13 -7.23
N LEU A 51 13.54 1.93 -7.09
CA LEU A 51 12.33 1.86 -7.90
C LEU A 51 12.27 2.98 -8.96
N GLY A 52 13.33 3.79 -9.08
CA GLY A 52 13.40 4.91 -10.01
C GLY A 52 14.17 4.57 -11.29
N ASP A 53 13.92 5.36 -12.33
CA ASP A 53 14.70 5.31 -13.57
C ASP A 53 15.86 6.32 -13.50
N VAL A 54 17.07 5.88 -13.81
CA VAL A 54 18.29 6.71 -13.78
C VAL A 54 18.23 7.80 -14.86
N GLU A 55 17.52 7.59 -15.97
CA GLU A 55 17.43 8.58 -17.04
C GLU A 55 16.67 9.85 -16.60
N ASN A 56 15.79 9.74 -15.60
CA ASN A 56 15.04 10.87 -15.03
C ASN A 56 15.92 11.87 -14.24
N PHE A 57 17.21 11.57 -14.02
CA PHE A 57 18.17 12.55 -13.50
C PHE A 57 18.70 13.51 -14.58
N THR A 58 18.45 13.22 -15.86
CA THR A 58 18.82 14.10 -16.97
C THR A 58 17.61 14.94 -17.43
N PRO A 59 17.78 16.25 -17.72
CA PRO A 59 16.69 17.06 -18.25
C PRO A 59 16.20 16.53 -19.61
N ALA A 60 14.90 16.61 -19.84
CA ALA A 60 14.30 16.15 -21.09
C ALA A 60 14.89 16.90 -22.31
N ASN A 61 15.27 16.13 -23.34
CA ASN A 61 15.69 16.66 -24.63
C ASN A 61 14.72 16.21 -25.72
N PRO A 62 13.93 17.12 -26.33
CA PRO A 62 12.93 16.73 -27.33
C PRO A 62 13.53 16.19 -28.63
N MET A 63 14.84 16.37 -28.86
CA MET A 63 15.53 15.88 -30.05
C MET A 63 16.16 14.50 -29.85
N ILE A 64 16.12 13.94 -28.64
CA ILE A 64 16.75 12.67 -28.30
C ILE A 64 15.75 11.80 -27.55
N THR A 65 15.46 10.63 -28.09
CA THR A 65 14.78 9.57 -27.34
C THR A 65 15.83 8.72 -26.61
N PRO A 66 15.60 8.31 -25.36
CA PRO A 66 16.51 7.40 -24.69
C PRO A 66 16.65 6.06 -25.39
N VAL A 67 17.74 5.35 -25.08
CA VAL A 67 18.22 4.19 -25.84
C VAL A 67 17.52 2.88 -25.46
N HIS A 68 16.77 2.88 -24.37
CA HIS A 68 16.16 1.71 -23.74
C HIS A 68 14.63 1.78 -23.74
#